data_AF-A0AAP0LGD3-F1
#
_entry.id   AF-A0AAP0LGD3-F1
#
_cell.length_a   1.000
_cell.length_b   1.000
_cell.length_c   1.000
_cell.angle_alpha   90.00
_cell.angle_beta   90.00
_cell.angle_gamma   90.00
#
_symmetry.space_group_name_H-M   'P 1'
#
loop_
_entity.id
_entity.type
_entity.pdbx_description
1 polymer ?
#
loop_
_entity_poly.entity_id
_entity_poly.type
_entity_poly.pdbx_seq_one_letter_code
_entity_poly.pdbx_strand_id
1 'polypeptide(L)'
;MADASSTEKSDAERVEILDRMLTRLALTDDPNLQNLLSKLLPYSISSLSSHSTAYSWCRSVVDYRLVNMLNYYLNNTMLVLLKMTRNSVMEILTHVNKRVKHQMDIGLPLSELWKIFIDSNTAPMVKNFCIVYIEMGFERLCEEEKISMAPMLVSSVSKLSPQHQDLILRLSVKVIGECHSTQINEEVSSNYRLMDDALGIQLFVEFCLQTLLHQPLSQGMGSPAGLSIAQLDRISGKNPPRGDAFLMRKLGILNVIETMALNAELVYPIYLAACSDSLEPVVKKGEVLLKKAVGANLEDMTLIKRLFLLFIGTIGVENIPPESRVNPVNMSMKARLMSVFCRSIVATNSFPSTLQCIFGCIYGEFKLLSFFSFL
;
A
#
# COMPACT_ATOMS: atom_id res chain seq x y z
N MET A 1 -37.67 38.85 -5.21
CA MET A 1 -36.45 39.65 -5.50
C MET A 1 -35.57 39.90 -4.27
N ALA A 2 -35.94 39.51 -3.03
CA ALA A 2 -35.12 39.75 -1.83
C ALA A 2 -34.09 38.63 -1.50
N ASP A 3 -34.29 37.38 -1.96
CA ASP A 3 -33.34 36.28 -1.68
C ASP A 3 -32.03 36.36 -2.49
N ALA A 4 -32.09 36.87 -3.72
CA ALA A 4 -30.92 36.92 -4.61
C ALA A 4 -29.81 37.85 -4.07
N SER A 5 -30.16 39.02 -3.52
CA SER A 5 -29.17 40.00 -3.05
C SER A 5 -28.48 39.61 -1.73
N SER A 6 -29.14 38.79 -0.90
CA SER A 6 -28.55 38.25 0.34
C SER A 6 -27.52 37.16 0.05
N THR A 7 -27.77 36.36 -1.00
CA THR A 7 -26.90 35.27 -1.44
C THR A 7 -25.65 35.82 -2.13
N GLU A 8 -25.80 36.84 -2.99
CA GLU A 8 -24.68 37.51 -3.67
C GLU A 8 -23.73 38.23 -2.69
N LYS A 9 -24.26 38.88 -1.64
CA LYS A 9 -23.42 39.48 -0.59
C LYS A 9 -22.64 38.44 0.20
N SER A 10 -23.25 37.29 0.52
CA SER A 10 -22.58 36.18 1.19
C SER A 10 -21.48 35.56 0.32
N ASP A 11 -21.66 35.49 -1.00
CA ASP A 11 -20.67 34.90 -1.90
C ASP A 11 -19.49 35.85 -2.17
N ALA A 12 -19.73 37.15 -2.30
CA ALA A 12 -18.67 38.15 -2.38
C ALA A 12 -17.79 38.15 -1.11
N GLU A 13 -18.40 38.08 0.07
CA GLU A 13 -17.68 38.00 1.36
C GLU A 13 -16.83 36.71 1.44
N ARG A 14 -17.36 35.58 0.96
CA ARG A 14 -16.61 34.31 0.90
C ARG A 14 -15.39 34.39 -0.01
N VAL A 15 -15.53 35.01 -1.18
CA VAL A 15 -14.43 35.19 -2.14
C VAL A 15 -13.34 36.08 -1.54
N GLU A 16 -13.71 37.18 -0.90
CA GLU A 16 -12.74 38.08 -0.26
C GLU A 16 -11.99 37.38 0.88
N ILE A 17 -12.68 36.56 1.68
CA ILE A 17 -12.03 35.81 2.75
C ILE A 17 -11.08 34.75 2.18
N LEU A 18 -11.49 34.03 1.13
CA LEU A 18 -10.63 33.06 0.45
C LEU A 18 -9.37 33.74 -0.10
N ASP A 19 -9.50 34.88 -0.78
CA ASP A 19 -8.38 35.64 -1.35
C ASP A 19 -7.41 36.12 -0.25
N ARG A 20 -7.94 36.58 0.89
CA ARG A 20 -7.12 36.93 2.07
C ARG A 20 -6.38 35.71 2.63
N MET A 21 -7.02 34.55 2.71
CA MET A 21 -6.39 33.31 3.17
C MET A 21 -5.30 32.84 2.21
N LEU A 22 -5.56 32.87 0.90
CA LEU A 22 -4.60 32.49 -0.14
C LEU A 22 -3.41 33.45 -0.16
N THR A 23 -3.64 34.75 -0.02
CA THR A 23 -2.58 35.76 0.06
C THR A 23 -1.70 35.55 1.29
N ARG A 24 -2.29 35.28 2.46
CA ARG A 24 -1.50 34.97 3.68
C ARG A 24 -0.74 33.66 3.54
N LEU A 25 -1.38 32.63 2.99
CA LEU A 25 -0.71 31.37 2.66
C LEU A 25 0.38 31.56 1.61
N ALA A 26 0.31 32.59 0.76
CA ALA A 26 1.36 32.93 -0.21
C ALA A 26 2.50 33.74 0.42
N LEU A 27 2.26 34.52 1.46
CA LEU A 27 3.26 35.37 2.12
C LEU A 27 3.88 34.79 3.40
N THR A 28 3.46 33.60 3.86
CA THR A 28 4.00 32.97 5.07
C THR A 28 5.41 32.39 4.83
N ASP A 29 6.38 32.68 5.68
CA ASP A 29 7.72 32.09 5.60
C ASP A 29 7.71 30.59 5.93
N ASP A 30 8.63 29.81 5.35
CA ASP A 30 8.70 28.35 5.46
C ASP A 30 8.61 27.75 6.89
N PRO A 31 9.31 28.27 7.94
CA PRO A 31 9.18 27.71 9.29
C PRO A 31 7.80 27.94 9.90
N ASN A 32 7.14 29.05 9.55
CA ASN A 32 5.77 29.33 9.98
C ASN A 32 4.75 28.55 9.12
N LEU A 33 5.11 28.21 7.89
CA LEU A 33 4.28 27.43 6.98
C LEU A 33 4.07 26.01 7.52
N GLN A 34 5.11 25.33 8.02
CA GLN A 34 4.95 24.00 8.62
C GLN A 34 3.96 24.01 9.80
N ASN A 35 4.09 25.00 10.71
CA ASN A 35 3.16 25.17 11.83
C ASN A 35 1.73 25.46 11.37
N LEU A 36 1.56 26.28 10.33
CA LEU A 36 0.26 26.56 9.74
C LEU A 36 -0.35 25.30 9.10
N LEU A 37 0.43 24.57 8.29
CA LEU A 37 0.02 23.36 7.59
C LEU A 37 -0.40 22.26 8.57
N SER A 38 0.26 22.16 9.73
CA SER A 38 -0.08 21.19 10.76
C SER A 38 -1.55 21.27 11.22
N LYS A 39 -2.14 22.47 11.11
CA LYS A 39 -3.52 22.77 11.51
C LYS A 39 -4.45 22.90 10.31
N LEU A 40 -3.97 23.55 9.24
CA LEU A 40 -4.76 23.87 8.05
C LEU A 40 -5.11 22.60 7.25
N LEU A 41 -4.14 21.72 6.99
CA LEU A 41 -4.36 20.55 6.12
C LEU A 41 -5.42 19.58 6.67
N PRO A 42 -5.32 19.09 7.92
CA PRO A 42 -6.32 18.17 8.49
C PRO A 42 -7.72 18.79 8.48
N TYR A 43 -7.81 20.10 8.76
CA TYR A 43 -9.06 20.84 8.77
C TYR A 43 -9.66 20.94 7.37
N SER A 44 -8.89 21.47 6.41
CA SER A 44 -9.34 21.66 5.02
C SER A 44 -9.84 20.35 4.41
N ILE A 45 -9.10 19.25 4.63
CA ILE A 45 -9.48 17.94 4.10
C ILE A 45 -10.77 17.43 4.77
N SER A 46 -10.91 17.59 6.09
CA SER A 46 -12.13 17.19 6.82
C SER A 46 -13.38 17.98 6.38
N SER A 47 -13.21 19.25 5.98
CA SER A 47 -14.32 20.09 5.49
C SER A 47 -14.85 19.68 4.10
N LEU A 48 -14.20 18.77 3.37
CA LEU A 48 -14.69 18.29 2.06
C LEU A 48 -15.98 17.46 2.15
N SER A 49 -16.23 16.81 3.30
CA SER A 49 -17.48 16.10 3.54
C SER A 49 -18.57 17.07 4.02
N SER A 50 -19.45 17.47 3.11
CA SER A 50 -20.59 18.37 3.34
C SER A 50 -21.73 17.76 4.18
N HIS A 51 -21.49 16.70 4.96
CA HIS A 51 -22.49 16.09 5.83
C HIS A 51 -22.21 16.46 7.30
N SER A 52 -23.30 16.72 8.03
CA SER A 52 -23.39 17.21 9.42
C SER A 52 -22.44 16.55 10.45
N THR A 53 -21.86 15.38 10.15
CA THR A 53 -20.90 14.67 11.01
C THR A 53 -19.55 15.37 11.16
N ALA A 54 -19.13 16.19 10.18
CA ALA A 54 -17.91 17.00 10.28
C ALA A 54 -17.94 17.98 11.47
N TYR A 55 -19.12 18.50 11.83
CA TYR A 55 -19.29 19.42 12.95
C TYR A 55 -19.05 18.76 14.32
N SER A 56 -19.35 17.46 14.47
CA SER A 56 -19.17 16.76 15.77
C SER A 56 -17.72 16.36 16.00
N TRP A 57 -17.02 15.91 14.96
CA TRP A 57 -15.62 15.48 15.02
C TRP A 57 -14.66 16.68 15.08
N CYS A 58 -14.96 17.75 14.34
CA CYS A 58 -14.26 19.02 14.44
C CYS A 58 -14.42 19.66 15.84
N ARG A 59 -15.41 19.24 16.64
CA ARG A 59 -15.58 19.70 18.03
C ARG A 59 -14.84 18.84 19.05
N SER A 60 -14.57 17.56 18.76
CA SER A 60 -13.83 16.65 19.67
C SER A 60 -12.32 16.70 19.48
N VAL A 61 -11.85 17.02 18.27
CA VAL A 61 -10.41 17.09 17.94
C VAL A 61 -9.83 18.49 18.11
N VAL A 62 -10.66 19.54 18.16
CA VAL A 62 -10.20 20.93 18.25
C VAL A 62 -10.05 21.34 19.71
N ASP A 63 -8.80 21.35 20.15
CA ASP A 63 -8.36 21.93 21.41
C ASP A 63 -8.70 23.44 21.45
N TYR A 64 -9.32 23.93 22.54
CA TYR A 64 -9.72 25.34 22.69
C TYR A 64 -8.54 26.33 22.49
N ARG A 65 -7.30 25.85 22.66
CA ARG A 65 -6.05 26.60 22.40
C ARG A 65 -5.77 26.81 20.91
N LEU A 66 -6.16 25.88 20.04
CA LEU A 66 -6.04 25.99 18.58
C LEU A 66 -6.96 27.09 18.04
N VAL A 67 -8.17 27.18 18.60
CA VAL A 67 -9.19 28.20 18.31
C VAL A 67 -8.66 29.60 18.60
N ASN A 68 -8.02 29.81 19.76
CA ASN A 68 -7.46 31.12 20.10
C ASN A 68 -6.25 31.49 19.24
N MET A 69 -5.41 30.53 18.82
CA MET A 69 -4.21 30.81 18.05
C MET A 69 -4.51 31.03 16.55
N LEU A 70 -5.49 30.32 15.99
CA LEU A 70 -6.03 30.58 14.66
C LEU A 70 -6.85 31.89 14.62
N ASN A 71 -7.57 32.25 15.70
CA ASN A 71 -8.15 33.57 15.82
C ASN A 71 -7.09 34.68 15.92
N TYR A 72 -6.00 34.44 16.64
CA TYR A 72 -4.91 35.41 16.81
C TYR A 72 -4.15 35.67 15.49
N TYR A 73 -3.87 34.64 14.69
CA TYR A 73 -3.16 34.80 13.41
C TYR A 73 -4.07 35.09 12.21
N LEU A 74 -5.35 34.72 12.25
CA LEU A 74 -6.22 34.67 11.07
C LEU A 74 -7.66 35.20 11.25
N ASN A 75 -8.03 35.77 12.41
CA ASN A 75 -9.32 36.46 12.67
C ASN A 75 -10.56 35.76 12.04
N ASN A 76 -11.14 34.76 12.73
CA ASN A 76 -12.41 34.08 12.42
C ASN A 76 -12.42 32.88 11.44
N THR A 77 -11.29 32.21 11.14
CA THR A 77 -11.23 31.15 10.11
C THR A 77 -12.03 29.87 10.37
N MET A 78 -12.30 29.48 11.62
CA MET A 78 -13.04 28.24 11.91
C MET A 78 -14.50 28.31 11.44
N LEU A 79 -15.18 29.43 11.69
CA LEU A 79 -16.55 29.70 11.22
C LEU A 79 -16.61 29.88 9.69
N VAL A 80 -15.53 30.37 9.09
CA VAL A 80 -15.42 30.60 7.65
C VAL A 80 -15.22 29.30 6.88
N LEU A 81 -14.27 28.44 7.27
CA LEU A 81 -14.01 27.18 6.56
C LEU A 81 -15.22 26.21 6.64
N LEU A 82 -16.01 26.27 7.73
CA LEU A 82 -17.28 25.53 7.83
C LEU A 82 -18.37 26.05 6.87
N LYS A 83 -18.27 27.30 6.41
CA LYS A 83 -19.16 27.93 5.42
C LYS A 83 -18.61 27.89 3.98
N MET A 84 -17.37 27.45 3.78
CA MET A 84 -16.73 27.43 2.46
C MET A 84 -17.22 26.26 1.63
N THR A 85 -17.40 26.52 0.34
CA THR A 85 -17.78 25.47 -0.61
C THR A 85 -16.60 24.55 -0.90
N ARG A 86 -16.88 23.34 -1.37
CA ARG A 86 -15.84 22.37 -1.79
C ARG A 86 -14.82 22.99 -2.75
N ASN A 87 -15.25 23.88 -3.66
CA ASN A 87 -14.38 24.53 -4.63
C ASN A 87 -13.32 25.39 -3.96
N SER A 88 -13.72 26.18 -2.95
CA SER A 88 -12.80 27.02 -2.20
C SER A 88 -11.77 26.20 -1.41
N VAL A 89 -12.19 25.06 -0.86
CA VAL A 89 -11.26 24.12 -0.21
C VAL A 89 -10.26 23.54 -1.20
N MET A 90 -10.70 23.16 -2.41
CA MET A 90 -9.81 22.68 -3.46
C MET A 90 -8.78 23.73 -3.88
N GLU A 91 -9.17 25.00 -3.92
CA GLU A 91 -8.26 26.10 -4.24
C GLU A 91 -7.17 26.27 -3.18
N ILE A 92 -7.53 26.21 -1.89
CA ILE A 92 -6.57 26.20 -0.78
C ILE A 92 -5.61 25.02 -0.92
N LEU A 93 -6.11 23.80 -1.12
CA LEU A 93 -5.27 22.60 -1.28
C LEU A 93 -4.36 22.72 -2.51
N THR A 94 -4.80 23.38 -3.58
CA THR A 94 -3.98 23.65 -4.76
C THR A 94 -2.81 24.59 -4.44
N HIS A 95 -3.05 25.65 -3.65
CA HIS A 95 -1.97 26.54 -3.20
C HIS A 95 -1.02 25.86 -2.22
N VAL A 96 -1.53 25.04 -1.29
CA VAL A 96 -0.70 24.21 -0.43
C VAL A 96 0.21 23.32 -1.26
N ASN A 97 -0.35 22.60 -2.24
CA ASN A 97 0.42 21.75 -3.16
C ASN A 97 1.52 22.52 -3.89
N LYS A 98 1.24 23.73 -4.39
CA LYS A 98 2.26 24.57 -5.06
C LYS A 98 3.45 24.90 -4.16
N ARG A 99 3.20 25.19 -2.88
CA ARG A 99 4.25 25.47 -1.88
C ARG A 99 5.06 24.20 -1.59
N VAL A 100 4.39 23.14 -1.14
CA VAL A 100 5.09 21.99 -0.57
C VAL A 100 5.73 21.09 -1.64
N LYS A 101 5.22 21.07 -2.87
CA LYS A 101 5.62 20.07 -3.89
C LYS A 101 7.12 20.07 -4.20
N HIS A 102 7.79 21.22 -4.13
CA HIS A 102 9.22 21.33 -4.41
C HIS A 102 10.06 21.65 -3.17
N GLN A 103 9.43 21.77 -1.99
CA GLN A 103 10.08 22.05 -0.71
C GLN A 103 9.97 20.81 0.18
N MET A 104 11.04 20.00 0.22
CA MET A 104 11.08 18.75 0.99
C MET A 104 11.28 18.98 2.49
N ASP A 105 11.84 20.13 2.88
CA ASP A 105 12.11 20.47 4.28
C ASP A 105 10.83 20.77 5.08
N ILE A 106 9.72 21.07 4.39
CA ILE A 106 8.45 21.41 5.03
C ILE A 106 7.70 20.13 5.40
N GLY A 107 7.73 19.78 6.69
CA GLY A 107 6.99 18.64 7.23
C GLY A 107 5.47 18.75 7.05
N LEU A 108 4.81 17.61 6.88
CA LEU A 108 3.35 17.51 6.79
C LEU A 108 2.78 16.80 8.05
N PRO A 109 1.55 17.13 8.49
CA PRO A 109 0.95 16.57 9.70
C PRO A 109 0.48 15.12 9.53
N LEU A 110 1.43 14.19 9.44
CA LEU A 110 1.12 12.79 9.19
C LEU A 110 0.27 12.16 10.29
N SER A 111 0.54 12.45 11.57
CA SER A 111 -0.20 11.86 12.69
C SER A 111 -1.69 12.21 12.63
N GLU A 112 -2.01 13.48 12.39
CA GLU A 112 -3.37 13.99 12.28
C GLU A 112 -4.05 13.46 11.01
N LEU A 113 -3.36 13.47 9.87
CA LEU A 113 -3.89 12.94 8.61
C LEU A 113 -4.17 11.44 8.70
N TRP A 114 -3.29 10.69 9.38
CA TRP A 114 -3.43 9.26 9.60
C TRP A 114 -4.66 8.93 10.46
N LYS A 115 -4.89 9.70 11.53
CA LYS A 115 -6.10 9.57 12.37
C LYS A 115 -7.38 9.78 11.57
N ILE A 116 -7.43 10.81 10.71
CA ILE A 116 -8.57 11.06 9.82
C ILE A 116 -8.77 9.89 8.85
N PHE A 117 -7.67 9.37 8.30
CA PHE A 117 -7.71 8.34 7.28
C PHE A 117 -8.22 6.98 7.80
N ILE A 118 -7.77 6.57 8.98
CA ILE A 118 -8.17 5.30 9.60
C ILE A 118 -9.61 5.33 10.14
N ASP A 119 -10.12 6.49 10.55
CA ASP A 119 -11.47 6.60 11.10
C ASP A 119 -12.52 6.02 10.12
N SER A 120 -13.33 5.09 10.63
CA SER A 120 -14.37 4.39 9.86
C SER A 120 -15.47 5.34 9.40
N ASN A 121 -15.69 6.44 10.11
CA ASN A 121 -16.74 7.42 9.83
C ASN A 121 -16.32 8.47 8.79
N THR A 122 -15.05 8.51 8.41
CA THR A 122 -14.53 9.47 7.43
C THR A 122 -15.05 9.18 6.03
N ALA A 123 -15.60 10.20 5.37
CA ALA A 123 -16.13 10.08 4.01
C ALA A 123 -15.04 9.65 2.99
N PRO A 124 -15.38 8.86 1.96
CA PRO A 124 -14.39 8.37 0.98
C PRO A 124 -13.58 9.47 0.29
N MET A 125 -14.23 10.60 -0.03
CA MET A 125 -13.57 11.77 -0.62
C MET A 125 -12.46 12.32 0.30
N VAL A 126 -12.72 12.41 1.60
CA VAL A 126 -11.75 12.89 2.59
C VAL A 126 -10.56 11.92 2.67
N LYS A 127 -10.82 10.60 2.70
CA LYS A 127 -9.75 9.58 2.68
C LYS A 127 -8.86 9.67 1.44
N ASN A 128 -9.45 9.95 0.27
CA ASN A 128 -8.71 10.12 -0.98
C ASN A 128 -7.78 11.34 -0.98
N PHE A 129 -8.13 12.41 -0.25
CA PHE A 129 -7.23 13.53 -0.06
C PHE A 129 -6.18 13.25 1.01
N CYS A 130 -6.56 12.65 2.14
CA CYS A 130 -5.62 12.26 3.19
C CYS A 130 -4.48 11.42 2.62
N ILE A 131 -4.79 10.41 1.78
CA ILE A 131 -3.78 9.48 1.30
C ILE A 131 -2.71 10.13 0.42
N VAL A 132 -3.07 11.16 -0.36
CA VAL A 132 -2.11 11.94 -1.17
C VAL A 132 -1.11 12.66 -0.27
N TYR A 133 -1.60 13.34 0.77
CA TYR A 133 -0.73 14.06 1.70
C TYR A 133 0.03 13.12 2.64
N ILE A 134 -0.51 11.95 2.95
CA ILE A 134 0.21 10.89 3.67
C ILE A 134 1.39 10.42 2.82
N GLU A 135 1.17 10.05 1.56
CA GLU A 135 2.25 9.62 0.66
C GLU A 135 3.35 10.69 0.54
N MET A 136 2.96 11.96 0.36
CA MET A 136 3.89 13.09 0.35
C MET A 136 4.63 13.26 1.67
N GLY A 137 3.93 13.17 2.80
CA GLY A 137 4.53 13.39 4.11
C GLY A 137 5.55 12.31 4.44
N PHE A 138 5.31 11.05 4.05
CA PHE A 138 6.26 9.96 4.26
C PHE A 138 7.60 10.19 3.56
N GLU A 139 7.63 10.85 2.41
CA GLU A 139 8.89 11.18 1.72
C GLU A 139 9.74 12.21 2.47
N ARG A 140 9.15 12.93 3.43
CA ARG A 140 9.78 14.01 4.20
C ARG A 140 10.19 13.61 5.61
N LEU A 141 9.74 12.45 6.08
CA LEU A 141 10.09 11.96 7.41
C LEU A 141 11.57 11.61 7.51
N CYS A 142 12.13 11.79 8.71
CA CYS A 142 13.43 11.25 9.02
C CYS A 142 13.37 9.71 9.04
N GLU A 143 14.54 9.07 8.95
CA GLU A 143 14.64 7.61 8.87
C GLU A 143 14.08 6.92 10.13
N GLU A 144 14.34 7.51 11.31
CA GLU A 144 13.86 7.00 12.61
C GLU A 144 12.32 6.94 12.68
N GLU A 145 11.64 8.00 12.23
CA GLU A 145 10.18 8.04 12.18
C GLU A 145 9.64 7.03 11.17
N LYS A 146 10.24 6.93 9.97
CA LYS A 146 9.85 5.94 8.95
C LYS A 146 9.92 4.51 9.48
N ILE A 147 11.01 4.16 10.15
CA ILE A 147 11.24 2.84 10.77
C ILE A 147 10.08 2.45 11.69
N SER A 148 9.68 3.36 12.58
CA SER A 148 8.59 3.11 13.55
C SER A 148 7.21 2.94 12.91
N MET A 149 7.00 3.53 11.73
CA MET A 149 5.70 3.57 11.06
C MET A 149 5.38 2.30 10.24
N ALA A 150 6.38 1.57 9.77
CA ALA A 150 6.14 0.42 8.89
C ALA A 150 5.26 -0.68 9.53
N PRO A 151 5.44 -1.07 10.81
CA PRO A 151 4.51 -1.97 11.49
C PRO A 151 3.08 -1.41 11.55
N MET A 152 2.96 -0.12 11.86
CA MET A 152 1.66 0.56 11.96
C MET A 152 0.90 0.52 10.63
N LEU A 153 1.58 0.76 9.52
CA LEU A 153 0.98 0.68 8.18
C LEU A 153 0.39 -0.71 7.93
N VAL A 154 1.18 -1.78 8.15
CA VAL A 154 0.76 -3.16 7.93
C VAL A 154 -0.45 -3.54 8.80
N SER A 155 -0.45 -3.15 10.08
CA SER A 155 -1.55 -3.44 11.02
C SER A 155 -2.88 -2.74 10.68
N SER A 156 -2.85 -1.74 9.81
CA SER A 156 -4.04 -0.97 9.42
C SER A 156 -4.71 -1.48 8.16
N VAL A 157 -4.04 -2.32 7.35
CA VAL A 157 -4.45 -2.67 5.99
C VAL A 157 -5.85 -3.30 5.93
N SER A 158 -6.16 -4.23 6.83
CA SER A 158 -7.44 -4.96 6.85
C SER A 158 -8.67 -4.04 6.96
N LYS A 159 -8.51 -2.85 7.55
CA LYS A 159 -9.59 -1.89 7.83
C LYS A 159 -9.88 -0.94 6.66
N LEU A 160 -9.05 -0.99 5.61
CA LEU A 160 -9.09 -0.04 4.50
C LEU A 160 -9.88 -0.60 3.31
N SER A 161 -10.33 0.30 2.43
CA SER A 161 -10.91 -0.08 1.14
C SER A 161 -9.86 -0.75 0.24
N PRO A 162 -10.23 -1.61 -0.73
CA PRO A 162 -9.25 -2.30 -1.59
C PRO A 162 -8.26 -1.35 -2.29
N GLN A 163 -8.74 -0.20 -2.78
CA GLN A 163 -7.86 0.80 -3.42
C GLN A 163 -6.84 1.39 -2.45
N HIS A 164 -7.25 1.62 -1.20
CA HIS A 164 -6.40 2.17 -0.15
C HIS A 164 -5.45 1.11 0.43
N GLN A 165 -5.87 -0.16 0.49
CA GLN A 165 -5.01 -1.27 0.87
C GLN A 165 -3.77 -1.32 -0.03
N ASP A 166 -3.95 -1.25 -1.34
CA ASP A 166 -2.85 -1.32 -2.31
C ASP A 166 -1.87 -0.16 -2.16
N LEU A 167 -2.37 1.04 -1.88
CA LEU A 167 -1.54 2.23 -1.67
C LEU A 167 -0.75 2.13 -0.37
N ILE A 168 -1.38 1.71 0.73
CA ILE A 168 -0.70 1.51 2.01
C ILE A 168 0.31 0.36 1.94
N LEU A 169 0.00 -0.73 1.24
CA LEU A 169 0.93 -1.85 1.05
C LEU A 169 2.16 -1.42 0.23
N ARG A 170 1.97 -0.67 -0.86
CA ARG A 170 3.08 -0.09 -1.64
C ARG A 170 3.95 0.83 -0.79
N LEU A 171 3.33 1.69 0.02
CA LEU A 171 4.03 2.57 0.94
C LEU A 171 4.80 1.77 2.01
N SER A 172 4.17 0.73 2.57
CA SER A 172 4.78 -0.16 3.56
C SER A 172 6.03 -0.81 3.01
N VAL A 173 5.96 -1.42 1.82
CA VAL A 173 7.15 -2.06 1.22
C VAL A 173 8.20 -1.05 0.77
N LYS A 174 7.82 0.19 0.44
CA LYS A 174 8.78 1.27 0.16
C LYS A 174 9.59 1.57 1.42
N VAL A 175 8.93 1.83 2.54
CA VAL A 175 9.58 2.09 3.83
C VAL A 175 10.43 0.88 4.28
N ILE A 176 9.89 -0.33 4.16
CA ILE A 176 10.63 -1.57 4.48
C ILE A 176 11.90 -1.70 3.61
N GLY A 177 11.83 -1.34 2.33
CA GLY A 177 13.01 -1.34 1.47
C GLY A 177 14.06 -0.30 1.88
N GLU A 178 13.63 0.91 2.19
CA GLU A 178 14.50 2.00 2.61
C GLU A 178 15.17 1.70 3.96
N CYS A 179 14.43 1.14 4.91
CA CYS A 179 14.85 1.08 6.32
C CYS A 179 15.25 -0.31 6.82
N HIS A 180 14.74 -1.40 6.23
CA HIS A 180 14.86 -2.76 6.78
C HIS A 180 15.60 -3.74 5.86
N SER A 181 16.23 -3.25 4.79
CA SER A 181 16.93 -4.08 3.79
C SER A 181 18.17 -4.79 4.31
N THR A 182 18.85 -4.21 5.31
CA THR A 182 20.05 -4.77 5.93
C THR A 182 19.73 -5.48 7.25
N GLN A 183 19.16 -4.76 8.22
CA GLN A 183 18.78 -5.25 9.55
C GLN A 183 17.54 -4.53 10.07
N ILE A 184 16.94 -5.07 11.12
CA ILE A 184 15.79 -4.49 11.83
C ILE A 184 16.18 -4.40 13.30
N ASN A 185 15.96 -3.24 13.91
CA ASN A 185 16.19 -3.02 15.34
C ASN A 185 15.18 -3.82 16.19
N GLU A 186 15.59 -4.26 17.39
CA GLU A 186 14.77 -5.18 18.20
C GLU A 186 13.43 -4.56 18.66
N GLU A 187 13.39 -3.24 18.86
CA GLU A 187 12.17 -2.52 19.22
C GLU A 187 11.09 -2.64 18.12
N VAL A 188 11.47 -2.50 16.85
CA VAL A 188 10.54 -2.60 15.72
C VAL A 188 10.26 -4.06 15.39
N SER A 189 11.25 -4.94 15.55
CA SER A 189 11.06 -6.38 15.46
C SER A 189 9.96 -6.86 16.40
N SER A 190 9.92 -6.33 17.62
CA SER A 190 8.87 -6.61 18.60
C SER A 190 7.49 -6.17 18.09
N ASN A 191 7.39 -4.98 17.49
CA ASN A 191 6.13 -4.49 16.91
C ASN A 191 5.61 -5.37 15.76
N TYR A 192 6.50 -5.93 14.94
CA TYR A 192 6.12 -6.89 13.89
C TYR A 192 5.63 -8.23 14.45
N ARG A 193 6.24 -8.72 15.53
CA ARG A 193 5.86 -9.99 16.19
C ARG A 193 4.55 -9.90 16.96
N LEU A 194 4.21 -8.72 17.47
CA LEU A 194 2.99 -8.48 18.25
C LEU A 194 1.74 -8.26 17.39
N MET A 195 1.84 -8.36 16.07
CA MET A 195 0.68 -8.20 15.18
C MET A 195 -0.29 -9.37 15.31
N ASP A 196 -1.55 -9.07 15.63
CA ASP A 196 -2.63 -10.06 15.81
C ASP A 196 -3.70 -9.98 14.69
N ASP A 197 -3.55 -9.06 13.74
CA ASP A 197 -4.47 -8.92 12.62
C ASP A 197 -4.21 -9.98 11.54
N ALA A 198 -4.78 -11.18 11.71
CA ALA A 198 -4.60 -12.31 10.79
C ALA A 198 -4.95 -11.95 9.33
N LEU A 199 -6.00 -11.15 9.10
CA LEU A 199 -6.41 -10.74 7.75
C LEU A 199 -5.41 -9.74 7.16
N GLY A 200 -4.98 -8.75 7.95
CA GLY A 200 -3.95 -7.78 7.54
C GLY A 200 -2.62 -8.46 7.22
N ILE A 201 -2.20 -9.42 8.06
CA ILE A 201 -1.01 -10.25 7.83
C ILE A 201 -1.15 -11.04 6.53
N GLN A 202 -2.31 -11.67 6.28
CA GLN A 202 -2.54 -12.41 5.04
C GLN A 202 -2.47 -11.51 3.80
N LEU A 203 -3.07 -10.33 3.84
CA LEU A 203 -2.99 -9.34 2.75
C LEU A 203 -1.56 -8.87 2.50
N PHE A 204 -0.79 -8.66 3.57
CA PHE A 204 0.61 -8.25 3.51
C PHE A 204 1.50 -9.35 2.95
N VAL A 205 1.40 -10.59 3.46
CA VAL A 205 2.13 -11.76 2.95
C VAL A 205 1.85 -11.99 1.47
N GLU A 206 0.60 -11.91 1.06
CA GLU A 206 0.21 -12.07 -0.35
C GLU A 206 0.82 -10.97 -1.23
N PHE A 207 0.81 -9.71 -0.75
CA PHE A 207 1.46 -8.60 -1.45
C PHE A 207 3.00 -8.78 -1.52
N CYS A 208 3.63 -9.29 -0.47
CA CYS A 208 5.05 -9.63 -0.42
C CYS A 208 5.42 -10.73 -1.42
N LEU A 209 4.63 -11.80 -1.49
CA LEU A 209 4.79 -12.86 -2.48
C LEU A 209 4.72 -12.29 -3.90
N GLN A 210 3.68 -11.49 -4.17
CA GLN A 210 3.48 -10.84 -5.46
C GLN A 210 4.68 -9.95 -5.83
N THR A 211 5.22 -9.19 -4.87
CA THR A 211 6.39 -8.32 -5.07
C THR A 211 7.67 -9.13 -5.35
N LEU A 212 7.87 -10.29 -4.73
CA LEU A 212 9.01 -11.16 -5.01
C LEU A 212 8.89 -11.86 -6.38
N LEU A 213 7.68 -12.29 -6.75
CA LEU A 213 7.40 -12.85 -8.07
C LEU A 213 7.61 -11.84 -9.20
N HIS A 214 7.42 -10.55 -8.92
CA HIS A 214 7.69 -9.51 -9.89
C HIS A 214 9.18 -9.50 -10.29
N GLN A 215 9.43 -9.74 -11.58
CA GLN A 215 10.73 -9.58 -12.20
C GLN A 215 10.65 -8.44 -13.22
N PRO A 216 11.51 -7.41 -13.14
CA PRO A 216 11.48 -6.32 -14.09
C PRO A 216 11.81 -6.86 -15.48
N LEU A 217 10.86 -6.75 -16.40
CA LEU A 217 11.01 -7.21 -17.78
C LEU A 217 12.06 -6.34 -18.47
N SER A 218 13.13 -6.96 -18.98
CA SER A 218 14.05 -6.32 -19.91
C SER A 218 13.30 -6.03 -21.21
N GLN A 219 12.79 -4.80 -21.34
CA GLN A 219 12.24 -4.20 -22.56
C GLN A 219 11.17 -5.04 -23.32
N GLY A 220 9.93 -4.96 -22.83
CA GLY A 220 8.72 -5.08 -23.66
C GLY A 220 8.31 -6.50 -24.08
N MET A 221 7.01 -6.80 -23.94
CA MET A 221 6.30 -7.95 -24.55
C MET A 221 6.40 -9.31 -23.86
N GLY A 222 6.62 -9.37 -22.54
CA GLY A 222 6.44 -10.60 -21.76
C GLY A 222 5.27 -10.51 -20.78
N SER A 223 4.42 -11.53 -20.72
CA SER A 223 3.44 -11.68 -19.63
C SER A 223 4.16 -11.83 -18.29
N PRO A 224 3.69 -11.20 -17.20
CA PRO A 224 4.39 -11.25 -15.93
C PRO A 224 4.29 -12.66 -15.34
N ALA A 225 5.41 -13.38 -15.24
CA ALA A 225 5.43 -14.74 -14.73
C ALA A 225 4.92 -14.79 -13.28
N GLY A 226 4.01 -15.71 -12.98
CA GLY A 226 3.45 -15.87 -11.64
C GLY A 226 2.45 -14.81 -11.20
N LEU A 227 2.14 -13.82 -12.05
CA LEU A 227 1.24 -12.70 -11.71
C LEU A 227 0.16 -12.51 -12.77
N SER A 228 -0.97 -11.95 -12.35
CA SER A 228 -1.95 -11.36 -13.26
C SER A 228 -1.61 -9.90 -13.60
N ILE A 229 -2.29 -9.33 -14.60
CA ILE A 229 -2.16 -7.92 -14.95
C ILE A 229 -2.59 -7.05 -13.77
N ALA A 230 -3.73 -7.36 -13.15
CA ALA A 230 -4.23 -6.64 -11.97
C ALA A 230 -3.25 -6.71 -10.77
N GLN A 231 -2.62 -7.86 -10.54
CA GLN A 231 -1.60 -8.00 -9.49
C GLN A 231 -0.35 -7.18 -9.81
N LEU A 232 0.09 -7.17 -11.08
CA LEU A 232 1.23 -6.35 -11.50
C LEU A 232 0.97 -4.86 -11.31
N ASP A 233 -0.23 -4.39 -11.68
CA ASP A 233 -0.65 -2.99 -11.52
C ASP A 233 -0.72 -2.60 -10.04
N ARG A 234 -1.24 -3.50 -9.20
CA ARG A 234 -1.27 -3.36 -7.74
C ARG A 234 0.12 -3.13 -7.14
N ILE A 235 1.15 -3.84 -7.61
CA ILE A 235 2.53 -3.70 -7.08
C ILE A 235 3.22 -2.45 -7.65
N SER A 236 3.08 -2.23 -8.96
CA SER A 236 3.83 -1.21 -9.70
C SER A 236 3.44 0.21 -9.31
N GLY A 237 2.13 0.46 -9.12
CA GLY A 237 1.61 1.80 -8.86
C GLY A 237 2.03 2.82 -9.92
N LYS A 238 2.06 4.11 -9.54
CA LYS A 238 2.43 5.20 -10.47
C LYS A 238 3.92 5.25 -10.77
N ASN A 239 4.74 4.97 -9.75
CA ASN A 239 6.20 5.09 -9.79
C ASN A 239 6.83 3.74 -9.40
N PRO A 240 7.02 2.81 -10.36
CA PRO A 240 7.60 1.51 -10.06
C PRO A 240 9.08 1.65 -9.64
N PRO A 241 9.53 0.93 -8.60
CA PRO A 241 10.92 0.95 -8.17
C PRO A 241 11.82 0.37 -9.27
N ARG A 242 13.02 0.95 -9.43
CA ARG A 242 14.02 0.49 -10.41
C ARG A 242 15.38 0.31 -9.74
N GLY A 243 16.20 -0.58 -10.29
CA GLY A 243 17.56 -0.83 -9.82
C GLY A 243 17.61 -1.20 -8.33
N ASP A 244 18.50 -0.56 -7.59
CA ASP A 244 18.78 -0.85 -6.18
C ASP A 244 17.56 -0.70 -5.28
N ALA A 245 16.66 0.25 -5.55
CA ALA A 245 15.45 0.43 -4.76
C ALA A 245 14.55 -0.82 -4.78
N PHE A 246 14.55 -1.56 -5.90
CA PHE A 246 13.79 -2.80 -6.03
C PHE A 246 14.47 -3.96 -5.28
N LEU A 247 15.80 -4.06 -5.38
CA LEU A 247 16.60 -5.00 -4.61
C LEU A 247 16.38 -4.81 -3.10
N MET A 248 16.53 -3.57 -2.62
CA MET A 248 16.38 -3.24 -1.20
C MET A 248 14.98 -3.55 -0.69
N ARG A 249 13.93 -3.31 -1.50
CA ARG A 249 12.56 -3.70 -1.18
C ARG A 249 12.40 -5.20 -1.00
N LYS A 250 12.96 -6.02 -1.89
CA LYS A 250 12.90 -7.49 -1.78
C LYS A 250 13.65 -8.00 -0.55
N LEU A 251 14.85 -7.48 -0.29
CA LEU A 251 15.63 -7.87 0.90
C LEU A 251 14.92 -7.45 2.19
N GLY A 252 14.37 -6.23 2.25
CA GLY A 252 13.61 -5.75 3.39
C GLY A 252 12.37 -6.60 3.67
N ILE A 253 11.63 -6.98 2.62
CA ILE A 253 10.50 -7.91 2.74
C ILE A 253 10.95 -9.23 3.38
N LEU A 254 12.04 -9.82 2.92
CA LEU A 254 12.54 -11.09 3.47
C LEU A 254 12.95 -10.95 4.94
N ASN A 255 13.59 -9.85 5.33
CA ASN A 255 13.95 -9.58 6.73
C ASN A 255 12.72 -9.38 7.62
N VAL A 256 11.70 -8.64 7.16
CA VAL A 256 10.46 -8.43 7.91
C VAL A 256 9.69 -9.74 8.05
N ILE A 257 9.53 -10.52 6.97
CA ILE A 257 8.83 -11.81 7.02
C ILE A 257 9.53 -12.80 7.95
N GLU A 258 10.87 -12.84 7.95
CA GLU A 258 11.65 -13.61 8.93
C GLU A 258 11.37 -13.12 10.37
N THR A 259 11.33 -11.82 10.58
CA THR A 259 11.16 -11.20 11.90
C THR A 259 9.78 -11.43 12.50
N MET A 260 8.73 -11.42 11.67
CA MET A 260 7.35 -11.67 12.08
C MET A 260 7.12 -13.09 12.62
N ALA A 261 8.05 -14.03 12.39
CA ALA A 261 7.99 -15.41 12.88
C ALA A 261 6.63 -16.10 12.58
N LEU A 262 6.11 -15.87 11.37
CA LEU A 262 4.83 -16.41 10.93
C LEU A 262 4.87 -17.92 10.70
N ASN A 263 3.69 -18.52 10.55
CA ASN A 263 3.59 -19.94 10.28
C ASN A 263 4.35 -20.34 9.00
N ALA A 264 5.05 -21.48 9.05
CA ALA A 264 5.94 -21.95 7.99
C ALA A 264 5.20 -22.13 6.66
N GLU A 265 3.99 -22.70 6.67
CA GLU A 265 3.19 -22.89 5.44
C GLU A 265 2.76 -21.55 4.81
N LEU A 266 2.61 -20.50 5.61
CA LEU A 266 2.19 -19.19 5.12
C LEU A 266 3.33 -18.52 4.32
N VAL A 267 4.55 -18.61 4.83
CA VAL A 267 5.76 -17.96 4.26
C VAL A 267 6.52 -18.82 3.26
N TYR A 268 6.26 -20.14 3.22
CA TYR A 268 6.96 -21.06 2.32
C TYR A 268 6.94 -20.63 0.83
N PRO A 269 5.80 -20.18 0.26
CA PRO A 269 5.77 -19.69 -1.12
C PRO A 269 6.66 -18.46 -1.36
N ILE A 270 6.78 -17.56 -0.37
CA ILE A 270 7.64 -16.36 -0.43
C ILE A 270 9.10 -16.78 -0.56
N TYR A 271 9.53 -17.73 0.28
CA TYR A 271 10.92 -18.21 0.25
C TYR A 271 11.25 -18.96 -1.04
N LEU A 272 10.31 -19.75 -1.57
CA LEU A 272 10.47 -20.37 -2.90
C LEU A 272 10.61 -19.32 -4.01
N ALA A 273 9.77 -18.28 -4.00
CA ALA A 273 9.87 -17.19 -4.97
C ALA A 273 11.23 -16.47 -4.88
N ALA A 274 11.71 -16.19 -3.67
CA ALA A 274 13.04 -15.59 -3.46
C ALA A 274 14.19 -16.47 -3.95
N CYS A 275 14.09 -17.80 -3.76
CA CYS A 275 15.10 -18.75 -4.27
C CYS A 275 15.14 -18.85 -5.81
N SER A 276 14.12 -18.34 -6.50
CA SER A 276 13.99 -18.31 -7.95
C SER A 276 14.06 -16.88 -8.52
N ASP A 277 14.54 -15.93 -7.72
CA ASP A 277 14.73 -14.54 -8.13
C ASP A 277 15.88 -14.40 -9.14
N SER A 278 15.91 -13.28 -9.87
CA SER A 278 17.02 -12.93 -10.76
C SER A 278 18.16 -12.20 -10.04
N LEU A 279 17.90 -11.67 -8.83
CA LEU A 279 18.87 -10.95 -8.03
C LEU A 279 19.57 -11.88 -7.04
N GLU A 280 20.87 -12.10 -7.25
CA GLU A 280 21.71 -13.00 -6.44
C GLU A 280 21.62 -12.77 -4.92
N PRO A 281 21.61 -11.52 -4.39
CA PRO A 281 21.47 -11.31 -2.94
C PRO A 281 20.12 -11.81 -2.39
N VAL A 282 19.05 -11.69 -3.19
CA VAL A 282 17.70 -12.18 -2.82
C VAL A 282 17.69 -13.71 -2.81
N VAL A 283 18.32 -14.33 -3.81
CA VAL A 283 18.47 -15.80 -3.87
C VAL A 283 19.20 -16.33 -2.64
N LYS A 284 20.36 -15.76 -2.30
CA LYS A 284 21.15 -16.19 -1.12
C LYS A 284 20.34 -16.09 0.17
N LYS A 285 19.65 -14.97 0.40
CA LYS A 285 18.80 -14.78 1.58
C LYS A 285 17.62 -15.77 1.56
N GLY A 286 16.99 -15.95 0.40
CA GLY A 286 15.91 -16.91 0.19
C GLY A 286 16.32 -18.33 0.56
N GLU A 287 17.50 -18.79 0.15
CA GLU A 287 17.99 -20.14 0.46
C GLU A 287 18.25 -20.34 1.95
N VAL A 288 18.77 -19.33 2.64
CA VAL A 288 18.93 -19.36 4.11
C VAL A 288 17.57 -19.48 4.79
N LEU A 289 16.57 -18.70 4.36
CA LEU A 289 15.23 -18.70 4.96
C LEU A 289 14.46 -19.98 4.63
N LEU A 290 14.57 -20.52 3.42
CA LEU A 290 13.94 -21.78 3.04
C LEU A 290 14.48 -22.95 3.87
N LYS A 291 15.77 -22.95 4.22
CA LYS A 291 16.35 -23.92 5.16
C LYS A 291 15.83 -23.78 6.59
N LYS A 292 15.38 -22.59 7.01
CA LYS A 292 14.70 -22.40 8.30
C LYS A 292 13.24 -22.87 8.26
N ALA A 293 12.60 -22.79 7.10
CA ALA A 293 11.24 -23.26 6.86
C ALA A 293 11.12 -24.77 6.59
N VAL A 294 12.12 -25.58 6.96
CA VAL A 294 12.10 -27.05 6.80
C VAL A 294 10.95 -27.72 7.58
N GLY A 295 10.43 -27.05 8.60
CA GLY A 295 9.25 -27.50 9.35
C GLY A 295 7.90 -27.32 8.64
N ALA A 296 7.86 -26.73 7.43
CA ALA A 296 6.60 -26.57 6.70
C ALA A 296 5.99 -27.95 6.36
N ASN A 297 4.72 -28.14 6.72
CA ASN A 297 3.98 -29.35 6.43
C ASN A 297 3.63 -29.44 4.94
N LEU A 298 4.40 -30.23 4.20
CA LEU A 298 4.15 -30.49 2.77
C LEU A 298 2.94 -31.40 2.52
N GLU A 299 2.26 -31.88 3.56
CA GLU A 299 0.97 -32.56 3.46
C GLU A 299 -0.21 -31.64 3.78
N ASP A 300 0.04 -30.35 4.07
CA ASP A 300 -1.02 -29.37 4.22
C ASP A 300 -1.70 -29.08 2.87
N MET A 301 -3.00 -29.38 2.79
CA MET A 301 -3.77 -29.24 1.56
C MET A 301 -3.87 -27.76 1.11
N THR A 302 -3.86 -26.79 2.04
CA THR A 302 -3.97 -25.38 1.68
C THR A 302 -2.68 -24.87 1.04
N LEU A 303 -1.53 -25.24 1.59
CA LEU A 303 -0.21 -24.97 1.02
C LEU A 303 -0.09 -25.61 -0.36
N ILE A 304 -0.37 -26.90 -0.48
CA ILE A 304 -0.24 -27.63 -1.75
C ILE A 304 -1.12 -27.00 -2.85
N LYS A 305 -2.37 -26.62 -2.52
CA LYS A 305 -3.25 -25.90 -3.46
C LYS A 305 -2.65 -24.57 -3.90
N ARG A 306 -2.07 -23.79 -2.99
CA ARG A 306 -1.40 -22.52 -3.32
C ARG A 306 -0.18 -22.75 -4.23
N LEU A 307 0.62 -23.78 -3.96
CA LEU A 307 1.79 -24.12 -4.78
C LEU A 307 1.38 -24.58 -6.19
N PHE A 308 0.31 -25.38 -6.33
CA PHE A 308 -0.24 -25.75 -7.64
C PHE A 308 -0.75 -24.53 -8.40
N LEU A 309 -1.44 -23.60 -7.74
CA LEU A 309 -1.91 -22.37 -8.36
C LEU A 309 -0.75 -21.53 -8.92
N LEU A 310 0.38 -21.44 -8.19
CA LEU A 310 1.59 -20.78 -8.69
C LEU A 310 2.18 -21.50 -9.90
N PHE A 311 2.20 -22.84 -9.88
CA PHE A 311 2.76 -23.63 -10.97
C PHE A 311 1.93 -23.51 -12.27
N ILE A 312 0.61 -23.63 -12.16
CA ILE A 312 -0.31 -23.80 -13.29
C ILE A 312 -0.88 -22.45 -13.75
N GLY A 313 -1.04 -21.47 -12.85
CA GLY A 313 -1.76 -20.24 -13.11
C GLY A 313 -3.27 -20.45 -13.30
N THR A 314 -3.94 -19.43 -13.84
CA THR A 314 -5.41 -19.42 -14.07
C THR A 314 -5.81 -18.97 -15.48
N ILE A 315 -4.89 -19.01 -16.45
CA ILE A 315 -5.10 -18.51 -17.83
C ILE A 315 -6.28 -19.21 -18.55
N GLY A 316 -6.49 -20.50 -18.29
CA GLY A 316 -7.52 -21.33 -18.94
C GLY A 316 -8.88 -21.39 -18.24
N VAL A 317 -9.08 -20.63 -17.16
CA VAL A 317 -10.35 -20.65 -16.40
C VAL A 317 -11.29 -19.59 -16.94
N GLU A 318 -12.37 -20.02 -17.62
CA GLU A 318 -13.31 -19.11 -18.31
C GLU A 318 -14.01 -18.13 -17.36
N ASN A 319 -14.25 -18.52 -16.12
CA ASN A 319 -14.93 -17.71 -15.10
C ASN A 319 -14.07 -16.58 -14.52
N ILE A 320 -12.81 -16.44 -14.94
CA ILE A 320 -11.90 -15.42 -14.42
C ILE A 320 -11.68 -14.36 -15.51
N PRO A 321 -11.91 -13.07 -15.20
CA PRO A 321 -11.61 -11.97 -16.14
C PRO A 321 -10.15 -11.98 -16.59
N PRO A 322 -9.85 -11.70 -17.87
CA PRO A 322 -8.49 -11.78 -18.42
C PRO A 322 -7.43 -11.03 -17.60
N GLU A 323 -7.76 -9.86 -17.07
CA GLU A 323 -6.89 -9.03 -16.25
C GLU A 323 -6.55 -9.64 -14.88
N SER A 324 -7.42 -10.52 -14.39
CA SER A 324 -7.28 -11.22 -13.11
C SER A 324 -6.66 -12.62 -13.27
N ARG A 325 -6.40 -13.08 -14.50
CA ARG A 325 -5.79 -14.38 -14.75
C ARG A 325 -4.31 -14.33 -14.40
N VAL A 326 -3.89 -15.22 -13.50
CA VAL A 326 -2.51 -15.35 -13.04
C VAL A 326 -1.75 -16.20 -14.05
N ASN A 327 -0.63 -15.70 -14.55
CA ASN A 327 0.24 -16.50 -15.40
C ASN A 327 0.99 -17.54 -14.57
N PRO A 328 1.33 -18.71 -15.14
CA PRO A 328 2.27 -19.65 -14.53
C PRO A 328 3.59 -18.95 -14.14
N VAL A 329 4.24 -19.44 -13.08
CA VAL A 329 5.57 -18.97 -12.69
C VAL A 329 6.65 -19.36 -13.71
N ASN A 330 7.80 -18.68 -13.64
CA ASN A 330 8.94 -18.94 -14.52
C ASN A 330 9.53 -20.36 -14.35
N MET A 331 10.36 -20.79 -15.30
CA MET A 331 10.92 -22.15 -15.31
C MET A 331 11.78 -22.47 -14.08
N SER A 332 12.53 -21.49 -13.56
CA SER A 332 13.33 -21.64 -12.34
C SER A 332 12.45 -22.00 -11.14
N MET A 333 11.33 -21.30 -10.98
CA MET A 333 10.38 -21.56 -9.91
C MET A 333 9.60 -22.86 -10.13
N LYS A 334 9.22 -23.18 -11.37
CA LYS A 334 8.60 -24.48 -11.72
C LYS A 334 9.49 -25.67 -11.32
N ALA A 335 10.79 -25.59 -11.59
CA ALA A 335 11.73 -26.66 -11.21
C ALA A 335 11.78 -26.87 -9.68
N ARG A 336 11.80 -25.77 -8.90
CA ARG A 336 11.78 -25.85 -7.43
C ARG A 336 10.45 -26.39 -6.90
N LEU A 337 9.32 -25.93 -7.45
CA LEU A 337 7.99 -26.44 -7.09
C LEU A 337 7.86 -27.94 -7.38
N MET A 338 8.39 -28.41 -8.52
CA MET A 338 8.38 -29.83 -8.84
C MET A 338 9.17 -30.65 -7.81
N SER A 339 10.33 -30.17 -7.38
CA SER A 339 11.10 -30.80 -6.29
C SER A 339 10.30 -30.86 -4.96
N VAL A 340 9.42 -29.89 -4.70
CA VAL A 340 8.52 -29.92 -3.53
C VAL A 340 7.42 -30.96 -3.72
N PHE A 341 6.73 -30.98 -4.87
CA PHE A 341 5.65 -31.92 -5.12
C PHE A 341 6.10 -33.38 -5.09
N CYS A 342 7.32 -33.69 -5.57
CA CYS A 342 7.89 -35.03 -5.48
C CYS A 342 8.11 -35.52 -4.03
N ARG A 343 8.05 -34.63 -3.04
CA ARG A 343 8.20 -34.95 -1.61
C ARG A 343 6.86 -34.96 -0.86
N SER A 344 5.74 -34.76 -1.55
CA SER A 344 4.41 -34.63 -0.95
C SER A 344 3.45 -35.71 -1.47
N ILE A 345 2.85 -36.45 -0.54
CA ILE A 345 1.85 -37.48 -0.86
C ILE A 345 0.55 -36.80 -1.30
N VAL A 346 0.13 -35.75 -0.59
CA VAL A 346 -1.05 -34.94 -0.93
C VAL A 346 -0.90 -34.33 -2.32
N ALA A 347 0.27 -33.79 -2.66
CA ALA A 347 0.52 -33.29 -4.01
C ALA A 347 0.36 -34.39 -5.04
N THR A 348 0.98 -35.55 -4.85
CA THR A 348 0.90 -36.70 -5.77
C THR A 348 -0.54 -37.16 -6.02
N ASN A 349 -1.40 -37.07 -5.01
CA ASN A 349 -2.81 -37.48 -5.09
C ASN A 349 -3.78 -36.35 -5.48
N SER A 350 -3.28 -35.14 -5.77
CA SER A 350 -4.11 -33.99 -6.13
C SER A 350 -4.46 -34.01 -7.62
N PHE A 351 -5.56 -34.67 -7.97
CA PHE A 351 -6.13 -34.66 -9.32
C PHE A 351 -7.12 -33.50 -9.51
N PRO A 352 -7.14 -32.77 -10.65
CA PRO A 352 -6.32 -32.97 -11.86
C PRO A 352 -4.99 -32.20 -11.87
N SER A 353 -4.67 -31.41 -10.83
CA SER A 353 -3.53 -30.49 -10.80
C SER A 353 -2.18 -31.19 -11.04
N THR A 354 -1.98 -32.38 -10.49
CA THR A 354 -0.76 -33.17 -10.71
C THR A 354 -0.54 -33.49 -12.18
N LEU A 355 -1.60 -33.90 -12.87
CA LEU A 355 -1.53 -34.24 -14.28
C LEU A 355 -1.24 -32.98 -15.11
N GLN A 356 -1.90 -31.86 -14.79
CA GLN A 356 -1.61 -30.57 -15.43
C GLN A 356 -0.14 -30.15 -15.27
N CYS A 357 0.45 -30.35 -14.07
CA CYS A 357 1.87 -30.08 -13.85
C CYS A 357 2.79 -30.94 -14.73
N ILE A 358 2.56 -32.26 -14.76
CA ILE A 358 3.37 -33.20 -15.54
C ILE A 358 3.31 -32.87 -17.03
N PHE A 359 2.09 -32.67 -17.56
CA PHE A 359 1.91 -32.30 -18.96
C PHE A 359 2.51 -30.91 -19.25
N GLY A 360 2.41 -29.96 -18.33
CA GLY A 360 3.04 -28.65 -18.45
C GLY A 360 4.57 -28.70 -18.51
N CYS A 361 5.20 -29.62 -17.77
CA CYS A 361 6.64 -29.87 -17.85
C CYS A 361 7.07 -30.51 -19.18
N ILE A 362 6.30 -31.48 -19.68
CA ILE A 362 6.68 -32.26 -20.87
C ILE A 362 6.40 -31.51 -22.17
N TYR A 363 5.23 -30.88 -22.28
CA TYR A 363 4.72 -30.34 -23.55
C TYR A 363 4.79 -28.81 -23.65
N GLY A 364 5.12 -28.11 -22.54
CA GLY A 364 5.08 -26.66 -22.45
C GLY A 364 3.67 -26.07 -22.40
N GLU A 365 3.57 -24.76 -22.20
CA GLU A 365 2.29 -24.05 -21.95
C GLU A 365 1.34 -24.06 -23.17
N PHE A 366 1.88 -24.14 -24.39
CA PHE A 366 1.10 -24.00 -25.64
C PHE A 366 0.23 -25.21 -26.01
N LYS A 367 0.31 -26.35 -25.30
CA LYS A 367 -0.42 -27.58 -25.67
C LYS A 367 -1.40 -28.10 -24.61
N LEU A 368 -1.48 -27.48 -23.44
CA LEU A 368 -2.35 -27.94 -22.34
C LEU A 368 -3.83 -27.60 -22.55
N LEU A 369 -4.12 -26.45 -23.19
CA LEU A 369 -5.50 -25.98 -23.41
C LEU A 369 -6.31 -26.88 -24.36
N SER A 370 -5.67 -27.53 -25.34
CA SER A 370 -6.39 -28.39 -26.30
C SER A 370 -6.69 -29.79 -25.77
N PHE A 371 -5.94 -30.28 -24.77
CA PHE A 371 -6.06 -31.66 -24.30
C PHE A 371 -7.13 -31.81 -23.20
N PHE A 372 -7.27 -30.82 -22.32
CA PHE A 372 -8.29 -30.86 -21.25
C PHE A 372 -9.68 -30.39 -21.69
N SER A 373 -9.83 -29.74 -22.85
CA SER A 373 -11.14 -29.54 -23.46
C SER A 373 -11.72 -30.81 -24.09
N PHE A 374 -10.93 -31.89 -24.16
CA PHE A 374 -11.31 -33.17 -24.77
C PHE A 374 -11.61 -34.29 -23.75
N LEU A 375 -11.34 -34.06 -22.46
CA LEU A 375 -11.68 -34.94 -21.33
C LEU A 375 -12.80 -34.28 -20.53
#